data_AF-A0A7K3NNQ1-F1
#
_entry.id   AF-A0A7K3NNQ1-F1
#
_cell.length_a   1.000
_cell.length_b   1.000
_cell.length_c   1.000
_cell.angle_alpha   90.00
_cell.angle_beta   90.00
_cell.angle_gamma   90.00
#
_symmetry.space_group_name_H-M   'P 1'
#
loop_
_entity.id
_entity.type
_entity.pdbx_description
1 polymer ?
#
loop_
_entity_poly.entity_id
_entity_poly.type
_entity_poly.pdbx_seq_one_letter_code
_entity_poly.pdbx_strand_id
1 'polypeptide(L)'
;MKRHPISLFLVLCLLVATAIPPVAAATRAVPVATPQQNEADATAAPLVTPRPGLTDIRAVVAKVRDGDTLTVTIPDWHPAVATIGVRIAGIDTPELRDTRPHIQALAELAREWTRSRCRVGSVVILRDAYLGSLSRLSARVVTEDGVDLGDELVRRGLARPWNGRGDAPW
;
A
#
# COMPACT_ATOMS: atom_id res chain seq x y z
N MET A 1 -33.74 -43.88 -37.71
CA MET A 1 -33.98 -43.61 -39.15
C MET A 1 -35.24 -42.77 -39.31
N LYS A 2 -35.10 -41.48 -39.63
CA LYS A 2 -36.07 -40.64 -40.38
C LYS A 2 -35.34 -39.35 -40.74
N ARG A 3 -35.32 -39.05 -42.04
CA ARG A 3 -34.52 -38.02 -42.73
C ARG A 3 -35.31 -36.69 -42.77
N HIS A 4 -34.58 -35.57 -42.61
CA HIS A 4 -34.62 -34.25 -43.29
C HIS A 4 -35.98 -33.64 -43.75
N PRO A 5 -36.17 -32.29 -43.74
CA PRO A 5 -35.23 -31.37 -44.38
C PRO A 5 -34.94 -30.01 -43.72
N ILE A 6 -33.79 -29.51 -44.18
CA ILE A 6 -33.22 -28.17 -44.10
C ILE A 6 -34.21 -27.15 -44.71
N SER A 7 -34.46 -26.04 -44.00
CA SER A 7 -35.11 -24.87 -44.59
C SER A 7 -34.24 -23.63 -44.35
N LEU A 8 -33.56 -23.28 -45.44
CA LEU A 8 -32.80 -22.06 -45.68
C LEU A 8 -33.80 -20.90 -45.80
N PHE A 9 -33.83 -19.96 -44.84
CA PHE A 9 -34.58 -18.71 -44.99
C PHE A 9 -33.63 -17.50 -44.96
N LEU A 10 -33.41 -17.02 -46.18
CA LEU A 10 -32.77 -15.78 -46.59
C LEU A 10 -33.81 -14.65 -46.45
N VAL A 11 -33.61 -13.67 -45.56
CA VAL A 11 -34.42 -12.44 -45.48
C VAL A 11 -33.48 -11.29 -45.14
N LEU A 12 -32.94 -10.62 -46.17
CA LEU A 12 -33.44 -9.36 -46.75
C LEU A 12 -33.06 -8.14 -45.90
N CYS A 13 -31.95 -7.54 -46.34
CA CYS A 13 -31.41 -6.26 -45.94
C CYS A 13 -32.43 -5.14 -46.27
N LEU A 14 -32.94 -4.42 -45.26
CA LEU A 14 -33.71 -3.20 -45.48
C LEU A 14 -32.84 -1.99 -45.12
N LEU A 15 -32.36 -1.32 -46.17
CA LEU A 15 -31.66 -0.04 -46.14
C LEU A 15 -32.66 1.06 -45.72
N VAL A 16 -32.48 1.64 -44.54
CA VAL A 16 -33.17 2.88 -44.16
C VAL A 16 -32.16 4.02 -44.33
N ALA A 17 -32.24 4.70 -45.48
CA ALA A 17 -31.51 5.94 -45.73
C ALA A 17 -32.20 7.09 -44.99
N THR A 18 -31.61 7.56 -43.89
CA THR A 18 -32.01 8.83 -43.26
C THR A 18 -31.08 9.94 -43.75
N ALA A 19 -31.66 10.91 -44.45
CA ALA A 19 -30.98 12.11 -44.90
C ALA A 19 -30.55 12.96 -43.70
N ILE A 20 -29.23 13.18 -43.58
CA ILE A 20 -28.61 14.03 -42.57
C ILE A 20 -28.66 15.48 -43.08
N PRO A 21 -29.27 16.45 -42.37
CA PRO A 21 -29.19 17.86 -42.75
C PRO A 21 -27.80 18.46 -42.44
N PRO A 22 -27.30 19.41 -43.25
CA PRO A 22 -26.01 20.05 -43.01
C PRO A 22 -26.09 21.02 -41.83
N VAL A 23 -25.36 20.72 -40.75
CA VAL A 23 -25.18 21.66 -39.63
C VAL A 23 -24.15 22.70 -40.06
N ALA A 24 -24.60 23.94 -40.19
CA ALA A 24 -23.78 25.11 -40.48
C ALA A 24 -22.70 25.29 -39.39
N ALA A 25 -21.43 25.34 -39.82
CA ALA A 25 -20.31 25.69 -38.97
C ALA A 25 -20.35 27.19 -38.65
N ALA A 26 -20.91 27.54 -37.49
CA ALA A 26 -20.76 28.87 -36.91
C ALA A 26 -19.41 28.94 -36.17
N THR A 27 -18.38 29.47 -36.84
CA THR A 27 -17.11 29.83 -36.20
C THR A 27 -17.34 30.96 -35.21
N ARG A 28 -17.54 30.62 -33.93
CA ARG A 28 -17.51 31.60 -32.85
C ARG A 28 -16.05 31.75 -32.41
N ALA A 29 -15.47 32.91 -32.71
CA ALA A 29 -14.16 33.29 -32.20
C ALA A 29 -14.16 33.17 -30.66
N VAL A 30 -13.28 32.31 -30.14
CA VAL A 30 -13.02 32.19 -28.70
C VAL A 30 -12.23 33.44 -28.30
N PRO A 31 -12.68 34.24 -27.32
CA PRO A 31 -11.83 35.30 -26.79
C PRO A 31 -10.64 34.65 -26.07
N VAL A 32 -9.43 34.99 -26.52
CA VAL A 32 -8.18 34.72 -25.80
C VAL A 32 -8.27 35.45 -24.47
N ALA A 33 -8.60 34.71 -23.41
CA ALA A 33 -8.52 35.20 -22.04
C ALA A 33 -7.03 35.29 -21.66
N THR A 34 -6.58 36.51 -21.37
CA THR A 34 -5.31 36.82 -20.70
C THR A 34 -5.19 36.00 -19.39
N PRO A 35 -4.00 35.51 -19.01
CA PRO A 35 -3.86 34.75 -17.77
C PRO A 35 -4.13 35.68 -16.58
N GLN A 36 -5.28 35.47 -15.93
CA GLN A 36 -5.54 36.02 -14.61
C GLN A 36 -4.75 35.19 -13.61
N GLN A 37 -3.73 35.80 -13.00
CA GLN A 37 -3.02 35.28 -11.86
C GLN A 37 -4.00 35.13 -10.69
N ASN A 38 -4.55 33.93 -10.51
CA ASN A 38 -5.20 33.56 -9.27
C ASN A 38 -4.16 32.90 -8.37
N GLU A 39 -3.48 33.76 -7.61
CA GLU A 39 -2.96 33.43 -6.29
C GLU A 39 -4.15 33.01 -5.41
N ALA A 40 -4.52 31.72 -5.50
CA ALA A 40 -5.48 31.10 -4.61
C ALA A 40 -4.75 29.98 -3.88
N ASP A 41 -4.17 30.35 -2.76
CA ASP A 41 -4.20 29.58 -1.52
C ASP A 41 -4.00 28.08 -1.70
N ALA A 42 -2.83 27.70 -2.21
CA ALA A 42 -2.28 26.40 -1.92
C ALA A 42 -2.02 26.40 -0.40
N THR A 43 -3.02 25.95 0.36
CA THR A 43 -2.80 25.36 1.68
C THR A 43 -1.83 24.20 1.45
N ALA A 44 -0.54 24.53 1.42
CA ALA A 44 0.52 23.58 1.56
C ALA A 44 0.16 22.82 2.84
N ALA A 45 -0.20 21.55 2.67
CA ALA A 45 -0.22 20.62 3.79
C ALA A 45 1.03 20.92 4.60
N PRO A 46 0.91 21.16 5.93
CA PRO A 46 2.01 21.73 6.68
C PRO A 46 3.22 20.87 6.38
N LEU A 47 4.31 21.52 5.97
CA LEU A 47 5.62 20.87 5.93
C LEU A 47 5.69 20.12 7.25
N VAL A 48 5.61 18.79 7.19
CA VAL A 48 5.84 17.94 8.36
C VAL A 48 7.31 18.15 8.63
N THR A 49 7.63 19.21 9.35
CA THR A 49 8.94 19.41 9.90
C THR A 49 9.13 18.23 10.85
N PRO A 50 10.15 17.39 10.64
CA PRO A 50 10.40 16.28 11.54
C PRO A 50 10.48 16.86 12.95
N ARG A 51 9.63 16.33 13.84
CA ARG A 51 9.51 16.84 15.20
C ARG A 51 10.90 16.66 15.84
N PRO A 52 11.60 17.74 16.27
CA PRO A 52 12.91 17.59 16.85
C PRO A 52 12.76 16.83 18.17
N GLY A 53 13.23 15.58 18.25
CA GLY A 53 13.13 14.79 19.48
C GLY A 53 13.12 13.26 19.38
N LEU A 54 13.22 12.64 18.19
CA LEU A 54 13.30 11.17 18.13
C LEU A 54 14.51 10.75 17.31
N THR A 55 15.62 10.51 18.00
CA THR A 55 16.79 9.85 17.42
C THR A 55 16.38 8.49 16.88
N ASP A 56 16.85 8.18 15.66
CA ASP A 56 16.84 6.83 15.09
C ASP A 56 17.23 5.81 16.16
N ILE A 57 16.32 4.89 16.50
CA ILE A 57 16.55 3.88 17.54
C ILE A 57 17.17 2.66 16.88
N ARG A 58 18.38 2.30 17.27
CA ARG A 58 19.01 1.05 16.83
C ARG A 58 18.46 -0.11 17.65
N ALA A 59 17.97 -1.15 16.99
CA ALA A 59 17.42 -2.32 17.63
C ALA A 59 17.95 -3.60 16.97
N VAL A 60 18.17 -4.64 17.78
CA VAL A 60 18.62 -5.95 17.31
C VAL A 60 17.41 -6.86 17.12
N VAL A 61 17.29 -7.48 15.96
CA VAL A 61 16.17 -8.37 15.64
C VAL A 61 16.27 -9.64 16.47
N ALA A 62 15.28 -9.89 17.33
CA ALA A 62 15.18 -11.10 18.13
C ALA A 62 14.30 -12.16 17.44
N LYS A 63 13.21 -11.74 16.77
CA LYS A 63 12.29 -12.64 16.07
C LYS A 63 11.47 -11.89 15.01
N VAL A 64 11.20 -12.54 13.88
CA VAL A 64 10.16 -12.09 12.94
C VAL A 64 8.87 -12.86 13.24
N ARG A 65 7.83 -12.15 13.69
CA ARG A 65 6.54 -12.76 14.05
C ARG A 65 5.69 -12.96 12.81
N ASP A 66 5.46 -11.87 12.09
CA ASP A 66 4.62 -11.78 10.89
C ASP A 66 5.36 -10.97 9.81
N GLY A 67 4.71 -10.69 8.68
CA GLY A 67 5.31 -9.87 7.62
C GLY A 67 5.67 -8.46 8.09
N ASP A 68 4.78 -7.83 8.87
CA ASP A 68 4.93 -6.45 9.37
C ASP A 68 5.35 -6.33 10.84
N THR A 69 5.47 -7.45 11.57
CA THR A 69 5.66 -7.45 13.02
C THR A 69 6.93 -8.19 13.43
N LEU A 70 7.82 -7.47 14.09
CA LEU A 70 9.11 -7.92 14.62
C LEU A 70 9.08 -7.93 16.15
N THR A 71 9.92 -8.75 16.76
CA THR A 71 10.38 -8.58 18.14
C THR A 71 11.84 -8.19 18.08
N VAL A 72 12.18 -7.10 18.74
CA VAL A 72 13.53 -6.55 18.76
C VAL A 72 13.98 -6.31 20.20
N THR A 73 15.29 -6.25 20.39
CA THR A 73 15.92 -5.81 21.64
C THR A 73 16.58 -4.47 21.39
N ILE A 74 16.22 -3.45 22.17
CA ILE A 74 16.82 -2.12 22.12
C ILE A 74 17.92 -2.07 23.20
N PRO A 75 19.22 -2.02 22.83
CA PRO A 75 20.31 -2.12 23.79
C PRO A 75 20.33 -1.03 24.86
N ASP A 76 19.88 0.18 24.51
CA ASP A 76 19.92 1.35 25.38
C ASP A 76 18.73 1.43 26.36
N TRP A 77 17.83 0.44 26.33
CA TRP A 77 16.66 0.39 27.20
C TRP A 77 16.88 -0.49 28.42
N HIS A 78 16.14 -0.23 29.50
CA HIS A 78 16.21 -1.06 30.70
C HIS A 78 15.84 -2.52 30.39
N PRO A 79 16.58 -3.54 30.88
CA PRO A 79 16.39 -4.94 30.49
C PRO A 79 14.95 -5.47 30.62
N ALA A 80 14.21 -4.98 31.61
CA ALA A 80 12.80 -5.36 31.83
C ALA A 80 11.85 -4.96 30.68
N VAL A 81 12.23 -3.98 29.85
CA VAL A 81 11.42 -3.47 28.73
C VAL A 81 12.18 -3.41 27.40
N ALA A 82 13.47 -3.77 27.40
CA ALA A 82 14.33 -3.67 26.22
C ALA A 82 13.88 -4.56 25.07
N THR A 83 13.24 -5.71 25.36
CA THR A 83 12.68 -6.58 24.33
C THR A 83 11.22 -6.25 24.11
N ILE A 84 10.90 -5.73 22.94
CA ILE A 84 9.57 -5.23 22.61
C ILE A 84 9.15 -5.65 21.21
N GLY A 85 7.84 -5.76 20.98
CA GLY A 85 7.30 -5.88 19.63
C GLY A 85 7.45 -4.55 18.89
N VAL A 86 7.71 -4.61 17.58
CA VAL A 86 7.64 -3.46 16.68
C VAL A 86 6.78 -3.85 15.50
N ARG A 87 5.77 -3.03 15.20
CA ARG A 87 5.00 -3.12 13.95
C ARG A 87 5.47 -2.04 12.99
N ILE A 88 5.63 -2.42 11.73
CA ILE A 88 5.93 -1.49 10.66
C ILE A 88 4.73 -0.56 10.47
N ALA A 89 4.95 0.74 10.65
CA ALA A 89 3.91 1.75 10.56
C ALA A 89 3.43 1.94 9.11
N GLY A 90 2.15 2.25 8.94
CA GLY A 90 1.57 2.62 7.64
C GLY A 90 1.24 1.46 6.71
N ILE A 91 1.45 0.22 7.14
CA ILE A 91 1.14 -0.99 6.36
C ILE A 91 0.43 -2.04 7.19
N ASP A 92 -0.16 -3.01 6.49
CA ASP A 92 -0.73 -4.23 7.06
C ASP A 92 -0.40 -5.42 6.16
N THR A 93 0.19 -6.46 6.74
CA THR A 93 0.44 -7.73 6.07
C THR A 93 -0.65 -8.74 6.41
N PRO A 94 -0.95 -9.69 5.51
CA PRO A 94 -1.96 -10.70 5.81
C PRO A 94 -1.54 -11.55 7.02
N GLU A 95 -2.53 -12.01 7.77
CA GLU A 95 -2.32 -12.72 9.03
C GLU A 95 -2.10 -14.22 8.79
N LEU A 96 -1.10 -14.82 9.47
CA LEU A 96 -0.79 -16.26 9.34
C LEU A 96 -1.93 -17.18 9.78
N ARG A 97 -2.85 -16.66 10.60
CA ARG A 97 -3.99 -17.39 11.16
C ARG A 97 -5.27 -17.22 10.34
N ASP A 98 -5.21 -16.57 9.18
CA ASP A 98 -6.37 -16.45 8.29
C ASP A 98 -6.83 -17.84 7.82
N THR A 99 -8.14 -18.02 7.70
CA THR A 99 -8.76 -19.30 7.29
C THR A 99 -8.73 -19.49 5.78
N ARG A 100 -8.51 -18.44 5.00
CA ARG A 100 -8.45 -18.47 3.53
C ARG A 100 -7.04 -18.89 3.09
N PRO A 101 -6.88 -20.03 2.39
CA PRO A 101 -5.55 -20.57 2.07
C PRO A 101 -4.65 -19.62 1.26
N HIS A 102 -5.23 -18.81 0.37
CA HIS A 102 -4.48 -17.86 -0.43
C HIS A 102 -3.93 -16.68 0.39
N ILE A 103 -4.65 -16.26 1.43
CA ILE A 103 -4.21 -15.21 2.36
C ILE A 103 -3.09 -15.73 3.25
N GLN A 104 -3.24 -16.95 3.77
CA GLN A 104 -2.20 -17.60 4.56
C GLN A 104 -0.90 -17.78 3.76
N ALA A 105 -0.98 -18.24 2.51
CA ALA A 105 0.20 -18.37 1.64
C ALA A 105 0.89 -17.01 1.43
N LEU A 106 0.12 -15.92 1.28
CA LEU A 106 0.68 -14.59 1.15
C LEU A 106 1.32 -14.09 2.46
N ALA A 107 0.72 -14.40 3.61
CA ALA A 107 1.27 -14.12 4.93
C ALA A 107 2.62 -14.83 5.15
N GLU A 108 2.73 -16.09 4.72
CA GLU A 108 3.98 -16.86 4.76
C GLU A 108 5.06 -16.24 3.87
N LEU A 109 4.71 -15.84 2.64
CA LEU A 109 5.62 -15.16 1.73
C LEU A 109 6.11 -13.82 2.30
N ALA A 110 5.20 -13.02 2.87
CA ALA A 110 5.52 -11.75 3.53
C ALA A 110 6.49 -11.98 4.69
N ARG A 111 6.20 -12.95 5.56
CA ARG A 111 7.06 -13.27 6.71
C ARG A 111 8.42 -13.79 6.28
N GLU A 112 8.50 -14.69 5.31
CA GLU A 112 9.78 -15.25 4.86
C GLU A 112 10.64 -14.17 4.19
N TRP A 113 10.01 -13.28 3.41
CA TRP A 113 10.70 -12.13 2.86
C TRP A 113 11.27 -11.24 3.97
N THR A 114 10.46 -10.88 4.97
CA THR A 114 10.93 -10.08 6.11
C THR A 114 12.05 -10.79 6.88
N ARG A 115 11.98 -12.11 7.08
CA ARG A 115 13.06 -12.91 7.68
C ARG A 115 14.35 -12.88 6.87
N SER A 116 14.26 -12.88 5.55
CA SER A 116 15.42 -12.83 4.66
C SER A 116 16.17 -11.50 4.77
N ARG A 117 15.45 -10.41 5.05
CA ARG A 117 15.99 -9.05 5.23
C ARG A 117 16.39 -8.73 6.67
N CYS A 118 15.62 -9.22 7.63
CA CYS A 118 15.82 -9.03 9.06
C CYS A 118 16.18 -10.35 9.72
N ARG A 119 17.41 -10.81 9.49
CA ARG A 119 17.91 -12.03 10.14
C ARG A 119 17.97 -11.81 11.64
N VAL A 120 17.69 -12.86 12.42
CA VAL A 120 17.86 -12.78 13.88
C VAL A 120 19.32 -12.40 14.19
N GLY A 121 19.51 -11.41 15.06
CA GLY A 121 20.81 -10.84 15.41
C GLY A 121 21.25 -9.67 14.51
N SER A 122 20.58 -9.40 13.39
CA SER A 122 20.84 -8.20 12.59
C SER A 122 20.29 -6.94 13.26
N VAL A 123 20.85 -5.79 12.92
CA VAL A 123 20.39 -4.50 13.41
C VAL A 123 19.41 -3.89 12.42
N VAL A 124 18.38 -3.25 12.96
CA VAL A 124 17.45 -2.38 12.24
C VAL A 124 17.38 -1.03 12.92
N ILE A 125 17.01 -0.02 12.14
CA ILE A 125 16.82 1.36 12.58
C ILE A 125 15.33 1.63 12.61
N LEU A 126 14.83 2.00 13.79
CA LEU A 126 13.44 2.40 13.99
C LEU A 126 13.36 3.93 13.89
N ARG A 127 12.62 4.41 12.90
CA ARG A 127 12.36 5.84 12.68
C ARG A 127 10.93 6.19 13.06
N ASP A 128 10.75 7.40 13.59
CA ASP A 128 9.46 7.93 14.01
C ASP A 128 8.69 6.95 14.92
N ALA A 129 9.42 6.20 15.77
CA ALA A 129 8.86 5.20 16.65
C ALA A 129 7.95 5.84 17.72
N TYR A 130 6.74 5.31 17.86
CA TYR A 130 5.81 5.69 18.92
C TYR A 130 5.20 4.45 19.56
N LEU A 131 4.68 4.61 20.78
CA LEU A 131 3.97 3.52 21.45
C LEU A 131 2.60 3.33 20.79
N GLY A 132 2.46 2.24 20.02
CA GLY A 132 1.20 1.92 19.33
C GLY A 132 0.20 1.20 20.24
N SER A 133 0.71 0.38 21.17
CA SER A 133 -0.06 -0.25 22.24
C SER A 133 0.85 -0.47 23.45
N LEU A 134 0.29 -0.87 24.60
CA LEU A 134 1.08 -1.15 25.81
C LEU A 134 2.19 -2.22 25.63
N SER A 135 2.10 -3.03 24.58
CA SER A 135 3.03 -4.15 24.34
C SER A 135 3.89 -3.99 23.09
N ARG A 136 3.68 -2.93 22.29
CA ARG A 136 4.28 -2.82 20.96
C ARG A 136 4.51 -1.38 20.51
N LEU A 137 5.68 -1.12 19.93
CA LEU A 137 5.97 0.11 19.19
C LEU A 137 5.42 0.03 17.76
N SER A 138 5.07 1.18 17.21
CA SER A 138 4.85 1.35 15.77
C SER A 138 5.95 2.27 15.24
N ALA A 139 6.62 1.87 14.18
CA ALA A 139 7.76 2.61 13.64
C ALA A 139 7.94 2.32 12.15
N ARG A 140 8.59 3.24 11.44
CA ARG A 140 9.21 2.91 10.15
C ARG A 140 10.48 2.08 10.45
N VAL A 141 10.62 0.94 9.79
CA VAL A 141 11.75 0.02 10.05
C VAL A 141 12.64 -0.01 8.83
N VAL A 142 13.89 0.42 9.02
CA VAL A 142 14.91 0.54 7.98
C VAL A 142 16.05 -0.41 8.33
N THR A 143 16.54 -1.19 7.37
CA THR A 143 17.72 -2.04 7.56
C THR A 143 19.01 -1.21 7.58
N GLU A 144 20.14 -1.77 8.04
CA GLU A 144 21.42 -1.05 8.05
C GLU A 144 21.93 -0.67 6.66
N ASP A 145 21.54 -1.41 5.61
CA ASP A 145 21.80 -1.07 4.21
C ASP A 145 20.82 -0.03 3.62
N GLY A 146 19.93 0.53 4.44
CA GLY A 146 19.06 1.64 4.07
C GLY A 146 17.73 1.23 3.40
N VAL A 147 17.36 -0.04 3.44
CA VAL A 147 16.10 -0.52 2.87
C VAL A 147 14.95 -0.27 3.84
N ASP A 148 13.96 0.51 3.41
CA ASP A 148 12.68 0.64 4.10
C ASP A 148 11.84 -0.64 3.87
N LEU A 149 11.62 -1.40 4.94
CA LEU A 149 10.87 -2.66 4.87
C LEU A 149 9.41 -2.46 4.49
N GLY A 150 8.79 -1.38 4.99
CA GLY A 150 7.37 -1.11 4.75
C GLY A 150 7.11 -0.82 3.28
N ASP A 151 7.90 0.09 2.73
CA ASP A 151 7.80 0.46 1.31
C ASP A 151 8.06 -0.76 0.41
N GLU A 152 9.04 -1.59 0.75
CA GLU A 152 9.41 -2.76 -0.05
C GLU A 152 8.39 -3.91 0.05
N LEU A 153 7.77 -4.13 1.21
CA LEU A 153 6.65 -5.07 1.36
C LEU A 153 5.47 -4.64 0.47
N VAL A 154 5.13 -3.36 0.47
CA VAL A 154 4.06 -2.81 -0.39
C VAL A 154 4.43 -2.94 -1.86
N ARG A 155 5.65 -2.56 -2.26
CA ARG A 155 6.12 -2.70 -3.66
C ARG A 155 6.05 -4.14 -4.17
N ARG A 156 6.27 -5.13 -3.30
CA ARG A 156 6.21 -6.56 -3.63
C ARG A 156 4.80 -7.14 -3.61
N GLY A 157 3.78 -6.36 -3.24
CA GLY A 157 2.41 -6.84 -3.08
C GLY A 157 2.22 -7.76 -1.86
N LEU A 158 3.15 -7.71 -0.89
CA LEU A 158 3.14 -8.51 0.33
C LEU A 158 2.48 -7.78 1.50
N ALA A 159 2.26 -6.46 1.37
CA ALA A 159 1.52 -5.62 2.31
C ALA A 159 0.60 -4.64 1.57
N ARG A 160 -0.43 -4.15 2.27
CA ARG A 160 -1.28 -3.04 1.81
C ARG A 160 -1.07 -1.83 2.71
N PRO A 161 -1.10 -0.59 2.17
CA PRO A 161 -1.09 0.60 2.99
C PRO A 161 -2.26 0.60 3.98
N TRP A 162 -1.97 0.85 5.25
CA TRP A 162 -2.97 0.81 6.32
C TRP A 162 -2.61 1.74 7.46
N ASN A 163 -3.57 2.56 7.88
CA ASN A 163 -3.38 3.55 8.95
C ASN A 163 -3.89 3.08 10.31
N GLY A 164 -4.34 1.83 10.43
CA GLY A 164 -4.90 1.28 11.67
C GLY A 164 -6.35 1.67 11.96
N ARG A 165 -7.08 2.26 11.00
CA ARG A 165 -8.48 2.72 11.20
C ARG A 165 -9.44 2.10 10.19
N GLY A 166 -10.45 1.40 10.69
CA GLY A 166 -11.46 0.71 9.88
C GLY A 166 -11.16 -0.78 9.75
N ASP A 167 -11.66 -1.40 8.70
CA ASP A 167 -11.45 -2.82 8.44
C ASP A 167 -10.06 -3.09 7.84
N ALA A 168 -9.36 -4.08 8.40
CA ALA A 168 -8.08 -4.51 7.89
C ALA A 168 -8.20 -4.92 6.41
N PRO A 169 -7.18 -4.65 5.58
CA PRO A 169 -7.33 -4.68 4.14
C PRO A 169 -7.27 -6.08 3.50
N TRP A 170 -7.32 -7.20 4.24
CA TRP A 170 -7.15 -8.56 3.72
C TRP A 170 -8.40 -9.43 3.78
#